data_AF-A0A924LSJ3-F1
#
_entry.id   AF-A0A924LSJ3-F1
#
_cell.length_a   1.000
_cell.length_b   1.000
_cell.length_c   1.000
_cell.angle_alpha   90.00
_cell.angle_beta   90.00
_cell.angle_gamma   90.00
#
_symmetry.space_group_name_H-M   'P 1'
#
loop_
_entity.id
_entity.type
_entity.pdbx_description
1 polymer ?
#
loop_
_entity_poly.entity_id
_entity_poly.type
_entity_poly.pdbx_seq_one_letter_code
_entity_poly.pdbx_strand_id
1 'polypeptide(L)'
;MLLILTSSLYKCSLKPFLVDNESYYIQTIKWINEYGFVKGLANLHIFLAQTSPLHVLQAGFNFNFWTNNLNDINGLILVIASYFFVIESEKYYLKNHKFHWVNFVLVFNALFFQLIGQPSPDFALIIISQVIFYLFIEEFDNFQAIKISIVLFLFLFFIKITIAPIGLMILIWIILKRKYFLFFVLSVFLVTLILIFKNILITGYPLYPFEYFAFDVDWKIPCNLFNFITDSTKNTGYFENQLVINPTFFQKIIGWLQLAGLNRVFNLGMIFLFVLSLFTIEIRKNKNYKILYLVLLIHFIILLSTSPQFRFFLPEFIFFSLLMFSNIINYLKLNFKIIQISLILLIIFSSSFIEYFDFKNLTDNKLMQENTQFKLMNFLIPENNSKYNYLTFEKVKNGNLEYFSPTYNFFFFGTADGKLPCVNKYQINYLEKYYQIRPQLRTKNLDDGFCSEIIK
;
A
#
# COMPACT_ATOMS: atom_id res chain seq x y z
N MET A 1 22.98 -10.16 2.32
CA MET A 1 21.75 -10.99 2.27
C MET A 1 21.32 -11.52 3.62
N LEU A 2 22.15 -12.30 4.33
CA LEU A 2 21.79 -12.85 5.65
C LEU A 2 21.27 -11.78 6.63
N LEU A 3 21.94 -10.63 6.70
CA LEU A 3 21.53 -9.51 7.54
C LEU A 3 20.13 -8.96 7.20
N ILE A 4 19.77 -8.90 5.92
CA ILE A 4 18.45 -8.41 5.48
C ILE A 4 17.38 -9.45 5.86
N LEU A 5 17.68 -10.73 5.65
CA LEU A 5 16.79 -11.82 6.06
C LEU A 5 16.52 -11.79 7.56
N THR A 6 17.57 -11.73 8.38
CA THR A 6 17.42 -11.71 9.85
C THR A 6 16.74 -10.43 10.33
N SER A 7 17.05 -9.27 9.74
CA SER A 7 16.40 -8.00 10.06
C SER A 7 14.92 -8.00 9.66
N SER A 8 14.58 -8.58 8.50
CA SER A 8 13.19 -8.72 8.04
C SER A 8 12.41 -9.65 8.96
N LEU A 9 12.97 -10.82 9.33
CA LEU A 9 12.34 -11.74 10.28
C LEU A 9 12.10 -11.08 11.63
N TYR A 10 13.12 -10.39 12.15
CA TYR A 10 13.03 -9.62 13.38
C TYR A 10 11.87 -8.60 13.30
N LYS A 11 11.77 -7.82 12.22
CA LYS A 11 10.70 -6.82 12.06
C LYS A 11 9.31 -7.42 11.90
N CYS A 12 9.19 -8.51 11.16
CA CYS A 12 7.92 -9.23 11.01
C CYS A 12 7.45 -9.89 12.32
N SER A 13 8.37 -10.21 13.24
CA SER A 13 8.00 -10.75 14.56
C SER A 13 7.51 -9.73 15.58
N LEU A 14 7.58 -8.43 15.27
CA LEU A 14 7.09 -7.35 16.13
C LEU A 14 5.62 -7.05 15.84
N LYS A 15 4.97 -6.28 16.72
CA LYS A 15 3.60 -5.83 16.47
C LYS A 15 3.55 -4.95 15.20
N PRO A 16 2.43 -5.00 14.46
CA PRO A 16 2.20 -4.14 13.28
C PRO A 16 2.35 -2.66 13.64
N PHE A 17 2.64 -1.78 12.68
CA PHE A 17 2.82 -0.34 12.94
C PHE A 17 1.61 0.51 12.51
N LEU A 18 0.99 0.19 11.37
CA LEU A 18 -0.03 0.98 10.69
C LEU A 18 -1.43 0.77 11.29
N VAL A 19 -2.19 1.86 11.35
CA VAL A 19 -3.58 1.86 11.86
C VAL A 19 -4.52 1.02 10.98
N ASP A 20 -4.30 1.00 9.66
CA ASP A 20 -5.10 0.23 8.70
C ASP A 20 -5.13 -1.28 9.05
N ASN A 21 -4.07 -1.78 9.71
CA ASN A 21 -4.01 -3.16 10.18
C ASN A 21 -5.10 -3.47 11.22
N GLU A 22 -5.33 -2.52 12.12
CA GLU A 22 -6.32 -2.61 13.19
C GLU A 22 -7.73 -2.22 12.72
N SER A 23 -7.89 -1.87 11.44
CA SER A 23 -9.17 -1.54 10.82
C SER A 23 -9.67 -2.63 9.90
N TYR A 24 -8.90 -3.01 8.89
CA TYR A 24 -9.43 -3.89 7.84
C TYR A 24 -8.46 -4.95 7.34
N TYR A 25 -7.15 -4.85 7.52
CA TYR A 25 -6.24 -5.88 7.00
C TYR A 25 -6.49 -7.26 7.63
N ILE A 26 -6.51 -7.33 8.96
CA ILE A 26 -6.77 -8.58 9.68
C ILE A 26 -8.16 -9.12 9.32
N GLN A 27 -9.18 -8.26 9.34
CA GLN A 27 -10.56 -8.65 9.07
C GLN A 27 -10.74 -9.14 7.63
N THR A 28 -10.11 -8.49 6.65
CA THR A 28 -10.13 -8.91 5.24
C THR A 28 -9.54 -10.30 5.09
N ILE A 29 -8.39 -10.57 5.73
CA ILE A 29 -7.74 -11.88 5.69
C ILE A 29 -8.62 -12.96 6.35
N LYS A 30 -9.25 -12.66 7.50
CA LYS A 30 -10.20 -13.57 8.15
C LYS A 30 -11.39 -13.91 7.24
N TRP A 31 -11.99 -12.90 6.60
CA TRP A 31 -13.09 -13.10 5.66
C TRP A 31 -12.68 -14.03 4.51
N ILE A 32 -11.50 -13.80 3.92
CA ILE A 32 -10.99 -14.64 2.83
C ILE A 32 -10.76 -16.09 3.31
N ASN A 33 -10.20 -16.27 4.51
CA ASN A 33 -9.93 -17.59 5.06
C ASN A 33 -11.18 -18.41 5.38
N GLU A 34 -12.21 -17.77 5.94
CA GLU A 34 -13.42 -18.46 6.39
C GLU A 34 -14.48 -18.59 5.29
N TYR A 35 -14.66 -17.55 4.47
CA TYR A 35 -15.80 -17.44 3.53
C TYR A 35 -15.39 -17.04 2.10
N GLY A 36 -14.13 -16.69 1.85
CA GLY A 36 -13.69 -16.13 0.57
C GLY A 36 -14.23 -14.73 0.32
N PHE A 37 -14.69 -14.45 -0.91
CA PHE A 37 -15.30 -13.17 -1.26
C PHE A 37 -16.79 -13.17 -0.94
N VAL A 38 -17.17 -12.46 0.12
CA VAL A 38 -18.56 -12.34 0.57
C VAL A 38 -19.26 -11.17 -0.11
N LYS A 39 -20.53 -11.38 -0.50
CA LYS A 39 -21.33 -10.38 -1.21
C LYS A 39 -21.64 -9.17 -0.32
N GLY A 40 -21.46 -7.97 -0.86
CA GLY A 40 -21.80 -6.72 -0.18
C GLY A 40 -21.01 -6.47 1.11
N LEU A 41 -19.82 -7.07 1.27
CA LEU A 41 -19.01 -6.94 2.48
C LEU A 41 -18.68 -5.48 2.83
N ALA A 42 -18.64 -4.60 1.83
CA ALA A 42 -18.48 -3.16 2.01
C ALA A 42 -19.65 -2.47 2.74
N ASN A 43 -20.85 -3.07 2.76
CA ASN A 43 -21.98 -2.55 3.53
C ASN A 43 -21.73 -2.67 5.04
N LEU A 44 -21.00 -3.70 5.48
CA LEU A 44 -20.64 -3.90 6.89
C LEU A 44 -19.56 -2.90 7.32
N HIS A 45 -18.48 -2.80 6.55
CA HIS A 45 -17.36 -1.92 6.84
C HIS A 45 -16.71 -1.43 5.55
N ILE A 46 -16.69 -0.11 5.35
CA ILE A 46 -16.35 0.49 4.06
C ILE A 46 -14.94 0.12 3.54
N PHE A 47 -13.97 -0.09 4.43
CA PHE A 47 -12.62 -0.46 4.03
C PHE A 47 -12.47 -1.93 3.61
N LEU A 48 -13.45 -2.80 3.89
CA LEU A 48 -13.46 -4.16 3.34
C LEU A 48 -13.66 -4.15 1.81
N ALA A 49 -14.18 -3.05 1.24
CA ALA A 49 -14.18 -2.81 -0.20
C ALA A 49 -12.75 -2.76 -0.79
N GLN A 50 -11.74 -2.41 0.02
CA GLN A 50 -10.35 -2.28 -0.38
C GLN A 50 -9.60 -3.63 -0.34
N THR A 51 -10.32 -4.74 -0.45
CA THR A 51 -9.71 -6.07 -0.52
C THR A 51 -8.77 -6.17 -1.74
N SER A 52 -7.47 -6.13 -1.45
CA SER A 52 -6.39 -6.27 -2.43
C SER A 52 -6.03 -7.75 -2.65
N PRO A 53 -5.44 -8.09 -3.82
CA PRO A 53 -4.87 -9.41 -4.08
C PRO A 53 -3.73 -9.78 -3.13
N LEU A 54 -3.06 -8.78 -2.54
CA LEU A 54 -2.03 -9.05 -1.53
C LEU A 54 -2.62 -9.65 -0.27
N HIS A 55 -3.83 -9.24 0.15
CA HIS A 55 -4.55 -9.89 1.25
C HIS A 55 -4.97 -11.32 0.90
N VAL A 56 -5.34 -11.58 -0.35
CA VAL A 56 -5.66 -12.93 -0.83
C VAL A 56 -4.43 -13.82 -0.79
N LEU A 57 -3.29 -13.31 -1.27
CA LEU A 57 -2.02 -14.00 -1.19
C LEU A 57 -1.62 -14.25 0.28
N GLN A 58 -1.79 -13.24 1.14
CA GLN A 58 -1.53 -13.37 2.57
C GLN A 58 -2.41 -14.44 3.21
N ALA A 59 -3.71 -14.49 2.91
CA ALA A 59 -4.63 -15.51 3.42
C ALA A 59 -4.18 -16.92 2.99
N GLY A 60 -3.71 -17.09 1.76
CA GLY A 60 -3.17 -18.38 1.29
C GLY A 60 -1.88 -18.84 2.00
N PHE A 61 -1.11 -17.91 2.57
CA PHE A 61 0.21 -18.17 3.19
C PHE A 61 0.27 -17.84 4.69
N ASN A 62 -0.85 -17.51 5.33
CA ASN A 62 -0.88 -17.24 6.77
C ASN A 62 -0.94 -18.52 7.61
N PHE A 63 -1.23 -19.67 6.99
CA PHE A 63 -1.34 -20.96 7.65
C PHE A 63 -2.19 -20.90 8.93
N ASN A 64 -3.38 -20.26 8.84
CA ASN A 64 -4.29 -20.07 9.97
C ASN A 64 -4.72 -21.37 10.69
N PHE A 65 -4.59 -22.52 10.03
CA PHE A 65 -4.80 -23.84 10.63
C PHE A 65 -3.72 -24.21 11.67
N TRP A 66 -2.58 -23.53 11.66
CA TRP A 66 -1.47 -23.74 12.57
C TRP A 66 -1.29 -22.58 13.55
N THR A 67 -1.32 -21.33 13.07
CA THR A 67 -1.13 -20.14 13.90
C THR A 67 -1.86 -18.92 13.33
N ASN A 68 -2.30 -18.03 14.22
CA ASN A 68 -3.00 -16.79 13.86
C ASN A 68 -2.05 -15.57 13.79
N ASN A 69 -0.73 -15.78 13.83
CA ASN A 69 0.27 -14.71 13.99
C ASN A 69 1.13 -14.50 12.73
N LEU A 70 0.80 -15.12 11.59
CA LEU A 70 1.63 -15.03 10.37
C LEU A 70 0.96 -14.17 9.30
N ASN A 71 1.22 -12.86 9.30
CA ASN A 71 0.72 -11.93 8.27
C ASN A 71 1.85 -11.13 7.57
N ASP A 72 2.94 -11.84 7.21
CA ASP A 72 4.25 -11.23 6.95
C ASP A 72 4.76 -11.36 5.51
N ILE A 73 3.88 -11.52 4.51
CA ILE A 73 4.32 -11.73 3.12
C ILE A 73 5.16 -10.57 2.58
N ASN A 74 4.96 -9.37 3.11
CA ASN A 74 5.76 -8.20 2.78
C ASN A 74 7.23 -8.37 3.18
N GLY A 75 7.53 -9.07 4.27
CA GLY A 75 8.91 -9.41 4.64
C GLY A 75 9.58 -10.30 3.59
N LEU A 76 8.86 -11.31 3.08
CA LEU A 76 9.35 -12.16 2.00
C LEU A 76 9.59 -11.35 0.71
N ILE A 77 8.66 -10.48 0.35
CA ILE A 77 8.80 -9.59 -0.82
C ILE A 77 10.05 -8.72 -0.67
N LEU A 78 10.30 -8.16 0.52
CA LEU A 78 11.51 -7.36 0.78
C LEU A 78 12.79 -8.17 0.57
N VAL A 79 12.85 -9.39 1.11
CA VAL A 79 14.03 -10.25 0.99
C VAL A 79 14.32 -10.60 -0.47
N ILE A 80 13.29 -10.99 -1.24
CA ILE A 80 13.42 -11.33 -2.66
C ILE A 80 13.85 -10.11 -3.48
N ALA A 81 13.20 -8.96 -3.27
CA ALA A 81 13.56 -7.73 -3.98
C ALA A 81 14.97 -7.26 -3.60
N SER A 82 15.36 -7.38 -2.33
CA SER A 82 16.72 -7.05 -1.88
C SER A 82 17.78 -7.93 -2.54
N TYR A 83 17.50 -9.22 -2.70
CA TYR A 83 18.38 -10.14 -3.43
C TYR A 83 18.58 -9.68 -4.87
N PHE A 84 17.48 -9.35 -5.55
CA PHE A 84 17.50 -8.80 -6.89
C PHE A 84 18.35 -7.52 -6.97
N PHE A 85 18.10 -6.53 -6.10
CA PHE A 85 18.85 -5.27 -6.13
C PHE A 85 20.33 -5.47 -5.85
N VAL A 86 20.71 -6.33 -4.89
CA VAL A 86 22.12 -6.61 -4.60
C VAL A 86 22.83 -7.18 -5.81
N ILE A 87 22.26 -8.21 -6.46
CA ILE A 87 22.87 -8.83 -7.64
C ILE A 87 23.01 -7.85 -8.79
N GLU A 88 21.92 -7.16 -9.13
CA GLU A 88 21.93 -6.25 -10.28
C GLU A 88 22.84 -5.03 -10.03
N SER A 89 22.94 -4.58 -8.76
CA SER A 89 23.86 -3.52 -8.37
C SER A 89 25.34 -3.91 -8.51
N GLU A 90 25.67 -5.16 -8.18
CA GLU A 90 27.03 -5.69 -8.28
C GLU A 90 27.43 -5.90 -9.74
N LYS A 91 26.55 -6.52 -10.54
CA LYS A 91 26.73 -6.68 -11.99
C LYS A 91 26.98 -5.32 -12.67
N TYR A 92 26.17 -4.32 -12.36
CA TYR A 92 26.33 -2.98 -12.93
C TYR A 92 27.66 -2.34 -12.53
N TYR A 93 28.04 -2.43 -11.26
CA TYR A 93 29.31 -1.87 -10.77
C TYR A 93 30.53 -2.55 -11.42
N LEU A 94 30.53 -3.88 -11.54
CA LEU A 94 31.61 -4.63 -12.18
C LEU A 94 31.77 -4.27 -13.66
N LYS A 95 30.67 -4.01 -14.37
CA LYS A 95 30.68 -3.64 -15.79
C LYS A 95 31.11 -2.20 -16.03
N ASN A 96 30.63 -1.26 -15.22
CA ASN A 96 30.73 0.18 -15.51
C ASN A 96 31.68 0.94 -14.57
N HIS A 97 32.16 0.31 -13.50
CA HIS A 97 32.90 0.95 -12.41
C HIS A 97 32.21 2.19 -11.85
N LYS A 98 30.87 2.15 -11.77
CA LYS A 98 30.00 3.22 -11.28
C LYS A 98 28.86 2.65 -10.46
N PHE A 99 28.42 3.40 -9.45
CA PHE A 99 27.23 3.04 -8.67
C PHE A 99 25.97 3.38 -9.45
N HIS A 100 25.05 2.43 -9.49
CA HIS A 100 23.70 2.64 -10.00
C HIS A 100 22.77 3.06 -8.85
N TRP A 101 21.60 3.61 -9.16
CA TRP A 101 20.63 3.98 -8.12
C TRP A 101 20.10 2.78 -7.34
N VAL A 102 20.05 1.59 -7.97
CA VAL A 102 19.66 0.34 -7.28
C VAL A 102 20.60 -0.08 -6.16
N ASN A 103 21.87 0.34 -6.19
CA ASN A 103 22.83 0.09 -5.10
C ASN A 103 22.32 0.62 -3.75
N PHE A 104 21.44 1.62 -3.80
CA PHE A 104 21.04 2.39 -2.63
C PHE A 104 19.59 2.16 -2.23
N VAL A 105 18.84 1.27 -2.88
CA VAL A 105 17.42 1.02 -2.54
C VAL A 105 17.25 0.70 -1.06
N LEU A 106 18.19 -0.08 -0.49
CA LEU A 106 18.20 -0.47 0.92
C LEU A 106 18.44 0.69 1.90
N VAL A 107 18.76 1.89 1.40
CA VAL A 107 18.83 3.10 2.23
C VAL A 107 17.46 3.42 2.85
N PHE A 108 16.38 3.06 2.16
CA PHE A 108 15.02 3.23 2.65
C PHE A 108 14.54 2.10 3.58
N ASN A 109 15.42 1.21 4.05
CA ASN A 109 15.02 0.13 4.95
C ASN A 109 14.37 0.62 6.25
N ALA A 110 14.74 1.81 6.75
CA ALA A 110 14.05 2.40 7.89
C ALA A 110 12.55 2.62 7.64
N LEU A 111 12.17 2.97 6.41
CA LEU A 111 10.78 3.08 5.96
C LEU A 111 10.19 1.70 5.65
N PHE A 112 10.91 0.84 4.92
CA PHE A 112 10.41 -0.49 4.55
C PHE A 112 10.08 -1.33 5.79
N PHE A 113 10.93 -1.30 6.81
CA PHE A 113 10.74 -2.03 8.06
C PHE A 113 9.49 -1.61 8.84
N GLN A 114 8.95 -0.41 8.60
CA GLN A 114 7.66 0.01 9.18
C GLN A 114 6.46 -0.58 8.43
N LEU A 115 6.65 -1.08 7.20
CA LEU A 115 5.58 -1.55 6.33
C LEU A 115 5.51 -3.07 6.18
N ILE A 116 6.56 -3.80 6.56
CA ILE A 116 6.64 -5.26 6.32
C ILE A 116 6.01 -6.15 7.40
N GLY A 117 5.87 -5.67 8.64
CA GLY A 117 5.26 -6.43 9.75
C GLY A 117 3.74 -6.43 9.75
N GLN A 118 3.13 -6.19 8.59
CA GLN A 118 1.71 -6.20 8.34
C GLN A 118 1.47 -6.31 6.83
N PRO A 119 0.29 -6.76 6.38
CA PRO A 119 0.01 -7.00 4.97
C PRO A 119 -0.38 -5.71 4.23
N SER A 120 0.40 -4.65 4.43
CA SER A 120 0.19 -3.34 3.80
C SER A 120 0.36 -3.42 2.28
N PRO A 121 -0.67 -3.08 1.48
CA PRO A 121 -0.55 -3.07 0.02
C PRO A 121 0.40 -1.99 -0.52
N ASP A 122 0.63 -0.92 0.25
CA ASP A 122 1.51 0.19 -0.15
C ASP A 122 2.98 -0.25 -0.26
N PHE A 123 3.42 -1.22 0.56
CA PHE A 123 4.80 -1.74 0.48
C PHE A 123 5.10 -2.39 -0.87
N ALA A 124 4.18 -3.24 -1.35
CA ALA A 124 4.33 -3.92 -2.63
C ALA A 124 4.44 -2.91 -3.79
N LEU A 125 3.60 -1.86 -3.78
CA LEU A 125 3.67 -0.78 -4.77
C LEU A 125 5.03 -0.10 -4.78
N ILE A 126 5.60 0.18 -3.60
CA ILE A 126 6.91 0.85 -3.49
C ILE A 126 8.02 -0.01 -4.08
N ILE A 127 8.19 -1.23 -3.56
CA ILE A 127 9.38 -2.04 -3.84
C ILE A 127 9.35 -2.68 -5.24
N ILE A 128 8.19 -3.16 -5.68
CA ILE A 128 8.04 -3.80 -7.00
C ILE A 128 8.12 -2.74 -8.11
N SER A 129 7.65 -1.50 -7.87
CA SER A 129 7.85 -0.42 -8.84
C SER A 129 9.34 -0.16 -9.10
N GLN A 130 10.19 -0.22 -8.07
CA GLN A 130 11.64 -0.08 -8.27
C GLN A 130 12.20 -1.21 -9.16
N VAL A 131 11.73 -2.46 -8.99
CA VAL A 131 12.11 -3.58 -9.89
C VAL A 131 11.68 -3.28 -11.32
N ILE A 132 10.43 -2.85 -11.52
CA ILE A 132 9.88 -2.50 -12.84
C ILE A 132 10.68 -1.36 -13.49
N PHE A 133 11.04 -0.32 -12.73
CA PHE A 133 11.84 0.80 -13.23
C PHE A 133 13.23 0.35 -13.67
N TYR A 134 13.89 -0.50 -12.89
CA TYR A 134 15.18 -1.08 -13.27
C TYR A 134 15.08 -1.87 -14.57
N LEU A 135 14.11 -2.79 -14.67
CA LEU A 135 13.92 -3.62 -15.86
C LEU A 135 13.65 -2.77 -17.10
N PHE A 136 12.86 -1.70 -16.97
CA PHE A 136 12.59 -0.79 -18.07
C PHE A 136 13.84 -0.02 -18.51
N ILE A 137 14.67 0.43 -17.56
CA ILE A 137 15.85 1.24 -17.87
C ILE A 137 16.96 0.40 -18.48
N GLU A 138 17.37 -0.66 -17.79
CA GLU A 138 18.61 -1.40 -18.07
C GLU A 138 18.36 -2.61 -18.99
N GLU A 139 17.18 -3.23 -18.89
CA GLU A 139 16.82 -4.45 -19.61
C GLU A 139 15.80 -4.20 -20.73
N PHE A 140 15.83 -2.99 -21.31
CA PHE A 140 14.86 -2.52 -22.32
C PHE A 140 14.74 -3.44 -23.55
N ASP A 141 15.83 -4.07 -23.94
CA ASP A 141 15.88 -4.99 -25.09
C ASP A 141 15.67 -6.46 -24.68
N ASN A 142 15.59 -6.76 -23.39
CA ASN A 142 15.44 -8.11 -22.88
C ASN A 142 13.97 -8.56 -22.90
N PHE A 143 13.73 -9.61 -23.68
CA PHE A 143 12.41 -10.21 -23.87
C PHE A 143 11.77 -10.74 -22.59
N GLN A 144 12.55 -11.31 -21.66
CA GLN A 144 12.01 -11.84 -20.40
C GLN A 144 11.67 -10.70 -19.44
N ALA A 145 12.49 -9.65 -19.41
CA ALA A 145 12.26 -8.46 -18.59
C ALA A 145 10.91 -7.77 -18.93
N ILE A 146 10.55 -7.70 -20.22
CA ILE A 146 9.25 -7.15 -20.64
C ILE A 146 8.09 -7.96 -20.05
N LYS A 147 8.12 -9.29 -20.17
CA LYS A 147 7.04 -10.16 -19.65
C LYS A 147 6.92 -10.04 -18.13
N ILE A 148 8.05 -10.08 -17.43
CA ILE A 148 8.08 -9.92 -15.97
C ILE A 148 7.51 -8.55 -15.58
N SER A 149 7.90 -7.49 -16.28
CA SER A 149 7.40 -6.12 -16.01
C SER A 149 5.90 -5.99 -16.26
N ILE A 150 5.35 -6.63 -17.30
CA ILE A 150 3.90 -6.68 -17.54
C ILE A 150 3.19 -7.37 -16.37
N VAL A 151 3.65 -8.55 -15.95
CA VAL A 151 3.01 -9.31 -14.87
C VAL A 151 3.08 -8.56 -13.54
N LEU A 152 4.25 -8.01 -13.20
CA LEU A 152 4.44 -7.23 -11.98
C LEU A 152 3.58 -5.96 -12.00
N PHE A 153 3.54 -5.23 -13.13
CA PHE A 153 2.70 -4.05 -13.26
C PHE A 153 1.21 -4.39 -13.08
N LEU A 154 0.73 -5.46 -13.71
CA LEU A 154 -0.67 -5.87 -13.59
C LEU A 154 -1.02 -6.30 -12.17
N PHE A 155 -0.10 -6.95 -11.45
CA PHE A 155 -0.25 -7.25 -10.03
C PHE A 155 -0.38 -5.96 -9.20
N LEU A 156 0.48 -4.96 -9.43
CA LEU A 156 0.39 -3.66 -8.76
C LEU A 156 -0.91 -2.92 -9.09
N PHE A 157 -1.33 -2.93 -10.36
CA PHE A 157 -2.59 -2.34 -10.79
C PHE A 157 -3.79 -2.99 -10.11
N PHE A 158 -3.76 -4.32 -9.95
CA PHE A 158 -4.81 -5.06 -9.24
C PHE A 158 -4.81 -4.78 -7.74
N ILE A 159 -3.64 -4.54 -7.13
CA ILE A 159 -3.55 -4.05 -5.75
C ILE A 159 -4.20 -2.68 -5.61
N LYS A 160 -3.84 -1.73 -6.48
CA LYS A 160 -4.30 -0.35 -6.35
C LYS A 160 -4.33 0.35 -7.70
N ILE A 161 -5.50 0.87 -8.06
CA ILE A 161 -5.72 1.57 -9.33
C ILE A 161 -4.90 2.87 -9.44
N THR A 162 -4.41 3.42 -8.33
CA THR A 162 -3.60 4.65 -8.35
C THR A 162 -2.34 4.49 -9.21
N ILE A 163 -1.76 3.29 -9.31
CA ILE A 163 -0.55 3.01 -10.09
C ILE A 163 -0.80 2.97 -11.62
N ALA A 164 -2.06 3.02 -12.06
CA ALA A 164 -2.44 2.85 -13.47
C ALA A 164 -1.66 3.76 -14.45
N PRO A 165 -1.36 5.04 -14.14
CA PRO A 165 -0.59 5.90 -15.03
C PRO A 165 0.84 5.40 -15.30
N ILE A 166 1.46 4.66 -14.37
CA ILE A 166 2.76 4.02 -14.61
C ILE A 166 2.67 2.99 -15.76
N GLY A 167 1.49 2.45 -16.02
CA GLY A 167 1.21 1.56 -17.15
C GLY A 167 1.51 2.18 -18.52
N LEU A 168 1.55 3.52 -18.63
CA LEU A 168 2.01 4.20 -19.84
C LEU A 168 3.43 3.77 -20.23
N MET A 169 4.30 3.53 -19.25
CA MET A 169 5.65 3.02 -19.49
C MET A 169 5.61 1.64 -20.16
N ILE A 170 4.76 0.73 -19.66
CA ILE A 170 4.58 -0.61 -20.21
C ILE A 170 3.99 -0.54 -21.63
N LEU A 171 3.01 0.33 -21.85
CA LEU A 171 2.41 0.57 -23.16
C LEU A 171 3.45 1.05 -24.18
N ILE A 172 4.26 2.05 -23.82
CA ILE A 172 5.35 2.55 -24.67
C ILE A 172 6.33 1.42 -25.00
N TRP A 173 6.70 0.62 -24.00
CA TRP A 173 7.62 -0.50 -24.18
C TRP A 173 7.08 -1.55 -25.16
N ILE A 174 5.80 -1.89 -25.04
CA ILE A 174 5.12 -2.85 -25.93
C ILE A 174 4.97 -2.30 -27.35
N ILE A 175 4.59 -1.03 -27.51
CA ILE A 175 4.43 -0.40 -28.83
C ILE A 175 5.75 -0.43 -29.60
N LEU A 176 6.87 -0.19 -28.91
CA LEU A 176 8.20 -0.20 -29.51
C LEU A 176 8.70 -1.60 -29.85
N LYS A 177 8.28 -2.65 -29.14
CA LYS A 177 8.76 -4.03 -29.34
C LYS A 177 7.81 -4.94 -30.10
N ARG A 178 6.51 -4.61 -30.17
CA ARG A 178 5.36 -5.26 -30.83
C ARG A 178 5.10 -6.75 -30.55
N LYS A 179 6.11 -7.54 -30.17
CA LYS A 179 6.07 -9.00 -30.00
C LYS A 179 5.16 -9.49 -28.87
N TYR A 180 4.85 -8.64 -27.89
CA TYR A 180 4.06 -9.01 -26.70
C TYR A 180 2.73 -8.29 -26.60
N PHE A 181 2.27 -7.65 -27.67
CA PHE A 181 0.98 -6.98 -27.67
C PHE A 181 -0.15 -7.94 -27.30
N LEU A 182 -0.17 -9.13 -27.92
CA LEU A 182 -1.19 -10.15 -27.60
C LEU A 182 -1.09 -10.64 -26.14
N PHE A 183 0.12 -10.93 -25.65
CA PHE A 183 0.32 -11.35 -24.26
C PHE A 183 -0.18 -10.27 -23.28
N PHE A 184 0.19 -9.03 -23.52
CA PHE A 184 -0.27 -7.89 -22.72
C PHE A 184 -1.80 -7.76 -22.73
N VAL A 185 -2.43 -7.77 -23.90
CA VAL A 185 -3.89 -7.64 -24.03
C VAL A 185 -4.60 -8.78 -23.28
N LEU A 186 -4.14 -10.03 -23.44
CA LEU A 186 -4.73 -11.18 -22.74
C LEU A 186 -4.54 -11.07 -21.22
N SER A 187 -3.35 -10.67 -20.76
CA SER A 187 -3.08 -10.50 -19.33
C SER A 187 -3.89 -9.35 -18.71
N VAL A 188 -4.00 -8.21 -19.41
CA VAL A 188 -4.85 -7.08 -19.00
C VAL A 188 -6.31 -7.54 -18.92
N PHE A 189 -6.81 -8.19 -19.97
CA PHE A 189 -8.18 -8.68 -20.02
C PHE A 189 -8.50 -9.60 -18.83
N LEU A 190 -7.63 -10.58 -18.56
CA LEU A 190 -7.81 -11.51 -17.44
C LEU A 190 -7.84 -10.77 -16.09
N VAL A 191 -6.89 -9.88 -15.84
CA VAL A 191 -6.80 -9.16 -14.56
C VAL A 191 -7.98 -8.21 -14.38
N THR A 192 -8.36 -7.47 -15.42
CA THR A 192 -9.52 -6.59 -15.39
C THR A 192 -10.81 -7.37 -15.17
N LEU A 193 -10.97 -8.54 -15.80
CA LEU A 193 -12.13 -9.41 -15.61
C LEU A 193 -12.27 -9.82 -14.13
N ILE A 194 -11.18 -10.30 -13.52
CA ILE A 194 -11.16 -10.71 -12.11
C ILE A 194 -11.47 -9.51 -11.20
N LEU A 195 -10.86 -8.35 -11.47
CA LEU A 195 -11.07 -7.13 -10.70
C LEU A 195 -12.55 -6.70 -10.73
N ILE A 196 -13.18 -6.72 -11.92
CA ILE A 196 -14.59 -6.38 -12.12
C ILE A 196 -15.48 -7.34 -11.33
N PHE A 197 -15.30 -8.66 -11.48
CA PHE A 197 -16.11 -9.65 -10.76
C PHE A 197 -15.99 -9.49 -9.24
N LYS A 198 -14.75 -9.37 -8.74
CA LYS A 198 -14.49 -9.14 -7.32
C LYS A 198 -15.20 -7.88 -6.81
N ASN A 199 -15.12 -6.78 -7.56
CA ASN A 199 -15.72 -5.52 -7.16
C ASN A 199 -17.27 -5.59 -7.18
N ILE A 200 -17.88 -6.24 -8.18
CA ILE A 200 -19.33 -6.48 -8.23
C ILE A 200 -19.78 -7.29 -7.01
N LEU A 201 -19.04 -8.36 -6.65
CA LEU A 201 -19.37 -9.17 -5.48
C LEU A 201 -19.30 -8.34 -4.19
N ILE A 202 -18.20 -7.63 -3.95
CA ILE A 202 -17.98 -6.94 -2.67
C ILE A 202 -18.82 -5.66 -2.52
N THR A 203 -19.11 -4.95 -3.62
CA THR A 203 -19.68 -3.59 -3.59
C THR A 203 -20.93 -3.39 -4.44
N GLY A 204 -21.17 -4.23 -5.45
CA GLY A 204 -22.16 -3.99 -6.50
C GLY A 204 -21.72 -3.01 -7.60
N TYR A 205 -20.51 -2.44 -7.51
CA TYR A 205 -19.94 -1.51 -8.50
C TYR A 205 -18.69 -2.13 -9.16
N PRO A 206 -18.67 -2.38 -10.47
CA PRO A 206 -17.53 -3.02 -11.14
C PRO A 206 -16.24 -2.19 -11.09
N LEU A 207 -16.37 -0.86 -11.14
CA LEU A 207 -15.25 0.08 -11.17
C LEU A 207 -15.01 0.77 -9.82
N TYR A 208 -15.43 0.17 -8.70
CA TYR A 208 -15.15 0.73 -7.37
C TYR A 208 -13.66 1.10 -7.23
N PRO A 209 -13.32 2.32 -6.74
CA PRO A 209 -14.14 3.26 -5.97
C PRO A 209 -14.92 4.30 -6.81
N PHE A 210 -15.12 4.09 -8.12
CA PHE A 210 -15.99 4.95 -8.92
C PHE A 210 -17.44 4.48 -8.90
N GLU A 211 -18.41 5.40 -8.79
CA GLU A 211 -19.86 5.13 -8.78
C GLU A 211 -20.43 4.86 -10.19
N TYR A 212 -19.69 4.12 -11.03
CA TYR A 212 -20.08 3.85 -12.41
C TYR A 212 -20.54 2.40 -12.59
N PHE A 213 -21.54 2.23 -13.46
CA PHE A 213 -22.06 0.93 -13.91
C PHE A 213 -22.55 0.03 -12.77
N ALA A 214 -23.26 0.62 -11.80
CA ALA A 214 -23.84 -0.12 -10.69
C ALA A 214 -24.73 -1.27 -11.19
N PHE A 215 -24.52 -2.48 -10.65
CA PHE A 215 -25.36 -3.63 -10.95
C PHE A 215 -26.64 -3.58 -10.10
N ASP A 216 -27.74 -4.08 -10.66
CA ASP A 216 -29.01 -4.20 -9.94
C ASP A 216 -29.01 -5.47 -9.07
N VAL A 217 -28.30 -5.38 -7.93
CA VAL A 217 -28.16 -6.45 -6.94
C VAL A 217 -28.56 -5.92 -5.55
N ASP A 218 -29.12 -6.79 -4.72
CA ASP A 218 -29.65 -6.46 -3.39
C ASP A 218 -28.55 -6.05 -2.38
N TRP A 219 -27.29 -6.36 -2.66
CA TRP A 219 -26.13 -6.02 -1.83
C TRP A 219 -25.32 -4.82 -2.31
N LYS A 220 -25.84 -4.08 -3.30
CA LYS A 220 -25.20 -2.87 -3.81
C LYS A 220 -25.06 -1.83 -2.68
N ILE A 221 -23.88 -1.20 -2.59
CA ILE A 221 -23.67 -0.07 -1.68
C ILE A 221 -24.65 1.08 -2.04
N PRO A 222 -25.48 1.55 -1.10
CA PRO A 222 -26.42 2.63 -1.36
C PRO A 222 -25.70 3.97 -1.54
N CYS A 223 -26.29 4.88 -2.31
CA CYS A 223 -25.70 6.20 -2.61
C CYS A 223 -25.33 7.00 -1.36
N ASN A 224 -26.11 6.92 -0.28
CA ASN A 224 -25.78 7.59 0.99
C ASN A 224 -24.46 7.08 1.59
N LEU A 225 -24.19 5.76 1.51
CA LEU A 225 -22.94 5.17 1.99
C LEU A 225 -21.78 5.53 1.06
N PHE A 226 -22.05 5.59 -0.25
CA PHE A 226 -21.07 6.01 -1.24
C PHE A 226 -20.66 7.48 -1.06
N ASN A 227 -21.62 8.36 -0.76
CA ASN A 227 -21.39 9.77 -0.42
C ASN A 227 -20.53 9.88 0.84
N PHE A 228 -20.85 9.13 1.90
CA PHE A 228 -20.01 9.07 3.09
C PHE A 228 -18.55 8.69 2.77
N ILE A 229 -18.34 7.66 1.94
CA ILE A 229 -16.99 7.23 1.53
C ILE A 229 -16.27 8.34 0.75
N THR A 230 -16.98 8.97 -0.19
CA THR A 230 -16.43 10.05 -1.02
C THR A 230 -16.07 11.26 -0.18
N ASP A 231 -16.96 11.72 0.70
CA ASP A 231 -16.73 12.85 1.58
C ASP A 231 -15.60 12.59 2.57
N SER A 232 -15.51 11.36 3.09
CA SER A 232 -14.44 10.94 4.00
C SER A 232 -13.06 10.85 3.35
N THR A 233 -12.97 10.80 2.01
CA THR A 233 -11.70 10.53 1.30
C THR A 233 -11.24 11.66 0.39
N LYS A 234 -12.15 12.39 -0.24
CA LYS A 234 -11.89 13.37 -1.32
C LYS A 234 -10.91 14.48 -0.96
N ASN A 235 -10.90 14.94 0.29
CA ASN A 235 -10.08 16.07 0.73
C ASN A 235 -8.95 15.68 1.70
N THR A 236 -8.85 14.42 2.10
CA THR A 236 -7.86 13.94 3.08
C THR A 236 -6.41 14.13 2.65
N GLY A 237 -6.16 14.17 1.34
CA GLY A 237 -4.83 14.46 0.80
C GLY A 237 -4.45 15.93 0.77
N TYR A 238 -5.38 16.87 0.99
CA TYR A 238 -5.14 18.32 0.82
C TYR A 238 -5.26 19.11 2.13
N PHE A 239 -6.07 18.65 3.08
CA PHE A 239 -6.33 19.34 4.33
C PHE A 239 -6.33 18.36 5.51
N GLU A 240 -5.54 18.67 6.54
CA GLU A 240 -5.57 17.94 7.82
C GLU A 240 -6.69 18.50 8.70
N ASN A 241 -7.70 17.68 9.01
CA ASN A 241 -8.74 17.96 10.01
C ASN A 241 -9.55 19.26 9.81
N GLN A 242 -9.47 19.90 8.64
CA GLN A 242 -10.26 21.09 8.29
C GLN A 242 -11.38 20.71 7.33
N LEU A 243 -12.62 20.97 7.75
CA LEU A 243 -13.79 20.88 6.88
C LEU A 243 -13.81 22.07 5.93
N VAL A 244 -13.06 21.96 4.83
CA VAL A 244 -13.12 22.92 3.73
C VAL A 244 -14.21 22.46 2.76
N ILE A 245 -15.31 23.18 2.73
CA ILE A 245 -16.44 22.90 1.84
C ILE A 245 -16.09 23.39 0.44
N ASN A 246 -16.07 22.47 -0.53
CA ASN A 246 -15.86 22.75 -1.96
C ASN A 246 -14.65 23.66 -2.29
N PRO A 247 -13.42 23.30 -1.87
CA PRO A 247 -12.23 24.06 -2.19
C PRO A 247 -11.97 24.05 -3.69
N THR A 248 -11.58 25.22 -4.21
CA THR A 248 -11.05 25.34 -5.58
C THR A 248 -9.76 24.53 -5.73
N PHE A 249 -9.41 24.17 -6.97
CA PHE A 249 -8.15 23.44 -7.24
C PHE A 249 -6.93 24.20 -6.72
N PHE A 250 -6.90 25.53 -6.84
CA PHE A 250 -5.81 26.35 -6.31
C PHE A 250 -5.72 26.29 -4.78
N GLN A 251 -6.86 26.38 -4.09
CA GLN A 251 -6.91 26.21 -2.62
C GLN A 251 -6.43 24.82 -2.20
N LYS A 252 -6.77 23.77 -2.96
CA LYS A 252 -6.28 22.41 -2.71
C LYS A 252 -4.75 22.33 -2.79
N ILE A 253 -4.14 22.90 -3.82
CA ILE A 253 -2.68 22.91 -3.98
C ILE A 253 -2.01 23.71 -2.85
N ILE A 254 -2.56 24.87 -2.47
CA ILE A 254 -2.05 25.63 -1.33
C ILE A 254 -2.15 24.81 -0.03
N GLY A 255 -3.31 24.20 0.22
CA GLY A 255 -3.53 23.34 1.39
C GLY A 255 -2.52 22.21 1.44
N TRP A 256 -2.30 21.53 0.32
CA TRP A 256 -1.33 20.44 0.20
C TRP A 256 0.11 20.89 0.51
N LEU A 257 0.53 22.07 0.06
CA LEU A 257 1.85 22.64 0.38
C LEU A 257 1.99 23.09 1.84
N GLN A 258 0.86 23.40 2.49
CA GLN A 258 0.79 23.89 3.87
C GLN A 258 0.59 22.79 4.92
N LEU A 259 0.37 21.54 4.50
CA LEU A 259 0.32 20.40 5.41
C LEU A 259 1.55 20.37 6.33
N ALA A 260 1.36 19.92 7.58
CA ALA A 260 2.41 19.91 8.59
C ALA A 260 3.18 18.58 8.62
N GLY A 261 4.19 18.49 9.48
CA GLY A 261 4.92 17.25 9.78
C GLY A 261 5.52 16.55 8.55
N LEU A 262 5.40 15.22 8.51
CA LEU A 262 5.92 14.38 7.44
C LEU A 262 5.30 14.70 6.07
N ASN A 263 4.00 15.05 6.03
CA ASN A 263 3.33 15.42 4.79
C ASN A 263 4.09 16.55 4.09
N ARG A 264 4.46 17.60 4.85
CA ARG A 264 5.23 18.73 4.30
C ARG A 264 6.56 18.32 3.67
N VAL A 265 7.30 17.47 4.38
CA VAL A 265 8.64 17.03 3.97
C VAL A 265 8.56 16.26 2.66
N PHE A 266 7.64 15.31 2.55
CA PHE A 266 7.46 14.54 1.33
C PHE A 266 6.89 15.39 0.19
N ASN A 267 5.95 16.29 0.45
CA ASN A 267 5.33 17.14 -0.57
C ASN A 267 6.36 18.09 -1.20
N LEU A 268 7.09 18.86 -0.38
CA LEU A 268 8.12 19.78 -0.85
C LEU A 268 9.32 19.01 -1.43
N GLY A 269 9.70 17.91 -0.79
CA GLY A 269 10.76 17.03 -1.28
C GLY A 269 10.46 16.47 -2.66
N MET A 270 9.21 16.07 -2.93
CA MET A 270 8.80 15.55 -4.24
C MET A 270 8.95 16.60 -5.35
N ILE A 271 8.51 17.85 -5.10
CA ILE A 271 8.70 18.96 -6.05
C ILE A 271 10.19 19.17 -6.31
N PHE A 272 10.98 19.26 -5.24
CA PHE A 272 12.41 19.48 -5.34
C PHE A 272 13.13 18.37 -6.12
N LEU A 273 12.76 17.11 -5.88
CA LEU A 273 13.32 15.95 -6.59
C LEU A 273 12.97 15.95 -8.08
N PHE A 274 11.74 16.33 -8.47
CA PHE A 274 11.38 16.47 -9.88
C PHE A 274 12.22 17.54 -10.60
N VAL A 275 12.50 18.66 -9.91
CA VAL A 275 13.32 19.75 -10.46
C VAL A 275 14.80 19.33 -10.53
N LEU A 276 15.35 18.79 -9.44
CA LEU A 276 16.75 18.39 -9.38
C LEU A 276 17.09 17.28 -10.37
N SER A 277 16.20 16.32 -10.54
CA SER A 277 16.44 15.16 -11.39
C SER A 277 16.63 15.56 -12.87
N LEU A 278 16.07 16.69 -13.33
CA LEU A 278 16.34 17.23 -14.68
C LEU A 278 17.81 17.54 -14.95
N PHE A 279 18.60 17.82 -13.90
CA PHE A 279 20.03 18.12 -14.03
C PHE A 279 20.93 16.87 -14.03
N THR A 280 20.37 15.69 -13.76
CA THR A 280 21.12 14.43 -13.79
C THR A 280 21.59 14.09 -15.20
N ILE A 281 22.70 13.35 -15.31
CA ILE A 281 23.25 12.99 -16.63
C ILE A 281 22.36 11.92 -17.28
N GLU A 282 21.83 11.01 -16.47
CA GLU A 282 20.94 9.92 -16.85
C GLU A 282 19.70 10.46 -17.56
N ILE A 283 18.95 11.37 -16.92
CA ILE A 283 17.75 11.97 -17.53
C ILE A 283 18.11 12.83 -18.74
N ARG A 284 19.26 13.51 -18.78
CA ARG A 284 19.63 14.33 -19.95
C ARG A 284 20.08 13.52 -21.16
N LYS A 285 20.74 12.38 -20.97
CA LYS A 285 21.39 11.63 -22.05
C LYS A 285 20.71 10.30 -22.40
N ASN A 286 20.11 9.60 -21.44
CA ASN A 286 19.51 8.30 -21.67
C ASN A 286 18.01 8.41 -21.97
N LYS A 287 17.57 7.86 -23.11
CA LYS A 287 16.18 7.89 -23.58
C LYS A 287 15.23 7.18 -22.61
N ASN A 288 15.63 6.06 -22.00
CA ASN A 288 14.77 5.29 -21.12
C ASN A 288 14.49 6.06 -19.83
N TYR A 289 15.52 6.70 -19.24
CA TYR A 289 15.34 7.60 -18.09
C TYR A 289 14.42 8.78 -18.41
N LYS A 290 14.50 9.38 -19.61
CA LYS A 290 13.59 10.46 -20.03
C LYS A 290 12.14 10.00 -20.09
N ILE A 291 11.90 8.84 -20.69
CA ILE A 291 10.54 8.29 -20.80
C ILE A 291 9.99 8.00 -19.41
N LEU A 292 10.79 7.36 -18.54
CA LEU A 292 10.37 7.08 -17.16
C LEU A 292 10.07 8.38 -16.41
N TYR A 293 10.94 9.39 -16.48
CA TYR A 293 10.71 10.70 -15.88
C TYR A 293 9.36 11.30 -16.28
N LEU A 294 9.03 11.31 -17.58
CA LEU A 294 7.76 11.84 -18.09
C LEU A 294 6.57 11.03 -17.58
N VAL A 295 6.67 9.70 -17.54
CA VAL A 295 5.58 8.85 -17.01
C VAL A 295 5.35 9.11 -15.52
N LEU A 296 6.42 9.20 -14.72
CA LEU A 296 6.32 9.49 -13.29
C LEU A 296 5.77 10.90 -13.04
N LEU A 297 6.11 11.88 -13.88
CA LEU A 297 5.52 13.22 -13.82
C LEU A 297 4.02 13.20 -14.13
N ILE A 298 3.59 12.46 -15.15
CA ILE A 298 2.16 12.30 -15.47
C ILE A 298 1.43 11.63 -14.31
N HIS A 299 1.99 10.56 -13.74
CA HIS A 299 1.42 9.88 -12.57
C HIS A 299 1.27 10.85 -11.40
N PHE A 300 2.31 11.61 -11.07
CA PHE A 300 2.26 12.59 -9.99
C PHE A 300 1.21 13.70 -10.22
N ILE A 301 1.07 14.22 -11.44
CA ILE A 301 0.05 15.23 -11.77
C ILE A 301 -1.38 14.65 -11.58
N ILE A 302 -1.60 13.39 -11.95
CA ILE A 302 -2.89 12.72 -11.74
C ILE A 302 -3.16 12.54 -10.24
N LEU A 303 -2.14 12.16 -9.45
CA LEU A 303 -2.27 12.08 -7.99
C LEU A 303 -2.58 13.45 -7.36
N LEU A 304 -1.91 14.52 -7.80
CA LEU A 304 -2.18 15.93 -7.42
C LEU A 304 -3.60 16.39 -7.75
N SER A 305 -4.27 15.75 -8.70
CA SER A 305 -5.65 16.07 -9.08
C SER A 305 -6.69 15.25 -8.32
N THR A 306 -6.30 14.09 -7.79
CA THR A 306 -7.21 13.12 -7.17
C THR A 306 -7.05 13.09 -5.66
N SER A 307 -5.94 12.57 -5.15
CA SER A 307 -5.63 12.48 -3.72
C SER A 307 -4.12 12.39 -3.49
N PRO A 308 -3.39 13.51 -3.34
CA PRO A 308 -1.94 13.52 -3.27
C PRO A 308 -1.40 13.21 -1.87
N GLN A 309 -1.84 12.10 -1.29
CA GLN A 309 -1.23 11.57 -0.09
C GLN A 309 0.19 11.08 -0.41
N PHE A 310 1.19 11.43 0.41
CA PHE A 310 2.58 11.08 0.09
C PHE A 310 2.81 9.60 -0.13
N ARG A 311 2.08 8.74 0.59
CA ARG A 311 2.14 7.28 0.41
C ARG A 311 1.89 6.82 -1.02
N PHE A 312 1.14 7.57 -1.84
CA PHE A 312 0.85 7.20 -3.22
C PHE A 312 1.96 7.58 -4.21
N PHE A 313 2.78 8.60 -3.88
CA PHE A 313 3.91 9.01 -4.71
C PHE A 313 5.28 8.60 -4.13
N LEU A 314 5.30 7.74 -3.11
CA LEU A 314 6.53 7.15 -2.57
C LEU A 314 7.37 6.38 -3.62
N PRO A 315 6.78 5.64 -4.59
CA PRO A 315 7.57 4.99 -5.64
C PRO A 315 8.47 5.98 -6.40
N GLU A 316 7.94 7.15 -6.78
CA GLU A 316 8.65 8.21 -7.48
C GLU A 316 9.65 8.91 -6.57
N PHE A 317 9.22 9.22 -5.35
CA PHE A 317 10.06 9.89 -4.36
C PHE A 317 11.34 9.07 -4.09
N ILE A 318 11.18 7.77 -3.89
CA ILE A 318 12.29 6.84 -3.66
C ILE A 318 13.17 6.77 -4.91
N PHE A 319 12.60 6.54 -6.10
CA PHE A 319 13.36 6.46 -7.34
C PHE A 319 14.24 7.71 -7.56
N PHE A 320 13.67 8.92 -7.48
CA PHE A 320 14.45 10.14 -7.68
C PHE A 320 15.45 10.41 -6.57
N SER A 321 15.12 10.10 -5.31
CA SER A 321 16.07 10.20 -4.20
C SER A 321 17.30 9.32 -4.43
N LEU A 322 17.07 8.07 -4.85
CA LEU A 322 18.13 7.10 -5.14
C LEU A 322 18.97 7.52 -6.36
N LEU A 323 18.33 8.06 -7.40
CA LEU A 323 19.02 8.59 -8.57
C LEU A 323 19.95 9.75 -8.19
N MET A 324 19.45 10.69 -7.38
CA MET A 324 20.25 11.81 -6.87
C MET A 324 21.40 11.33 -6.00
N PHE A 325 21.14 10.37 -5.09
CA PHE A 325 22.16 9.81 -4.22
C PHE A 325 23.27 9.13 -5.03
N SER A 326 22.93 8.30 -6.01
CA SER A 326 23.94 7.65 -6.87
C SER A 326 24.81 8.64 -7.63
N ASN A 327 24.24 9.73 -8.12
CA ASN A 327 24.98 10.80 -8.78
C ASN A 327 25.94 11.53 -7.85
N ILE A 328 25.51 11.86 -6.63
CA ILE A 328 26.38 12.49 -5.62
C ILE A 328 27.55 11.56 -5.28
N ILE A 329 27.27 10.27 -5.04
CA ILE A 329 28.28 9.28 -4.68
C ILE A 329 29.31 9.08 -5.81
N ASN A 330 28.84 8.98 -7.06
CA ASN A 330 29.71 8.88 -8.23
C ASN A 330 30.55 10.15 -8.44
N TYR A 331 29.98 11.34 -8.17
CA TYR A 331 30.70 12.62 -8.25
C TYR A 331 31.83 12.70 -7.21
N LEU A 332 31.55 12.25 -5.97
CA LEU A 332 32.53 12.20 -4.88
C LEU A 332 33.59 11.08 -5.06
N LYS A 333 33.41 10.18 -6.03
CA LYS A 333 34.32 9.06 -6.32
C LYS A 333 34.61 8.19 -5.09
N LEU A 334 33.58 7.94 -4.27
CA LEU A 334 33.72 7.12 -3.08
C LEU A 334 34.06 5.66 -3.41
N ASN A 335 34.87 5.04 -2.55
CA ASN A 335 35.29 3.65 -2.72
C ASN A 335 34.13 2.67 -2.46
N PHE A 336 34.00 1.66 -3.31
CA PHE A 336 33.05 0.56 -3.19
C PHE A 336 33.03 -0.11 -1.82
N LYS A 337 34.20 -0.39 -1.23
CA LYS A 337 34.28 -1.01 0.10
C LYS A 337 33.66 -0.11 1.17
N ILE A 338 33.86 1.21 1.09
CA ILE A 338 33.31 2.17 2.04
C ILE A 338 31.78 2.18 1.94
N ILE A 339 31.25 2.17 0.72
CA ILE A 339 29.80 2.15 0.48
C ILE A 339 29.15 0.85 0.94
N GLN A 340 29.81 -0.29 0.70
CA GLN A 340 29.30 -1.57 1.21
C GLN A 340 29.23 -1.58 2.74
N ILE A 341 30.28 -1.11 3.41
CA ILE A 341 30.31 -1.01 4.88
C ILE A 341 29.22 -0.06 5.37
N SER A 342 29.04 1.11 4.75
CA SER A 342 28.01 2.06 5.16
C SER A 342 26.59 1.52 4.97
N LEU A 343 26.33 0.78 3.89
CA LEU A 343 25.05 0.11 3.68
C LEU A 343 24.79 -0.98 4.73
N ILE A 344 25.80 -1.77 5.10
CA ILE A 344 25.68 -2.78 6.17
C ILE A 344 25.34 -2.10 7.50
N LEU A 345 26.07 -1.05 7.87
CA LEU A 345 25.82 -0.29 9.10
C LEU A 345 24.43 0.34 9.10
N LEU A 346 23.97 0.83 7.95
CA LEU A 346 22.64 1.39 7.80
C LEU A 346 21.54 0.35 7.96
N ILE A 347 21.74 -0.87 7.45
CA ILE A 347 20.78 -1.97 7.67
C ILE A 347 20.67 -2.29 9.15
N ILE A 348 21.81 -2.41 9.86
CA ILE A 348 21.84 -2.63 11.31
C ILE A 348 21.11 -1.50 12.03
N PHE A 349 21.43 -0.24 11.72
CA PHE A 349 20.79 0.93 12.32
C PHE A 349 19.28 0.98 12.05
N SER A 350 18.85 0.71 10.82
CA SER A 350 17.44 0.67 10.45
C SER A 350 16.67 -0.45 11.17
N SER A 351 17.32 -1.57 11.44
CA SER A 351 16.72 -2.68 12.19
C SER A 351 16.47 -2.29 13.65
N SER A 352 17.37 -1.54 14.29
CA SER A 352 17.17 -1.06 15.67
C SER A 352 16.34 0.23 15.77
N PHE A 353 16.14 0.96 14.66
CA PHE A 353 15.51 2.29 14.63
C PHE A 353 14.18 2.37 15.42
N ILE A 354 13.27 1.40 15.25
CA ILE A 354 11.93 1.42 15.87
C ILE A 354 11.98 1.30 17.41
N GLU A 355 13.00 0.64 17.97
CA GLU A 355 13.08 0.45 19.42
C GLU A 355 13.50 1.74 20.15
N TYR A 356 14.36 2.53 19.50
CA TYR A 356 15.02 3.68 20.12
C TYR A 356 14.46 5.03 19.66
N PHE A 357 13.67 5.07 18.59
CA PHE A 357 13.13 6.31 18.05
C PHE A 357 11.75 6.63 18.65
N ASP A 358 11.59 7.83 19.22
CA ASP A 358 10.30 8.32 19.71
C ASP A 358 9.50 8.97 18.57
N PHE A 359 8.41 8.31 18.15
CA PHE A 359 7.55 8.79 17.07
C PHE A 359 6.68 9.99 17.44
N LYS A 360 6.62 10.41 18.72
CA LYS A 360 5.87 11.61 19.14
C LYS A 360 6.32 12.87 18.40
N ASN A 361 7.59 12.96 18.01
CA ASN A 361 8.12 14.10 17.27
C ASN A 361 7.81 14.05 15.76
N LEU A 362 7.35 12.92 15.23
CA LEU A 362 7.07 12.73 13.80
C LEU A 362 5.58 12.73 13.45
N THR A 363 4.72 12.31 14.39
CA THR A 363 3.28 12.18 14.14
C THR A 363 2.47 12.47 15.39
N ASP A 364 1.36 13.19 15.21
CA ASP A 364 0.36 13.43 16.26
C ASP A 364 -0.59 12.23 16.46
N ASN A 365 -0.51 11.21 15.58
CA ASN A 365 -1.35 10.03 15.68
C ASN A 365 -0.89 9.13 16.83
N LYS A 366 -1.60 9.19 17.96
CA LYS A 366 -1.34 8.38 19.16
C LYS A 366 -1.23 6.88 18.89
N LEU A 367 -1.98 6.35 17.92
CA LEU A 367 -1.97 4.92 17.55
C LEU A 367 -0.64 4.49 16.89
N MET A 368 0.13 5.44 16.37
CA MET A 368 1.42 5.25 15.73
C MET A 368 2.59 5.70 16.62
N GLN A 369 2.33 6.19 17.83
CA GLN A 369 3.35 6.62 18.79
C GLN A 369 3.82 5.47 19.72
N GLU A 370 3.10 4.35 19.77
CA GLU A 370 3.46 3.22 20.63
C GLU A 370 4.61 2.41 20.03
N ASN A 371 5.72 2.32 20.79
CA ASN A 371 6.87 1.50 20.44
C ASN A 371 6.73 0.09 21.00
N THR A 372 7.12 -0.89 20.20
CA THR A 372 7.20 -2.29 20.60
C THR A 372 8.60 -2.62 21.10
N GLN A 373 8.71 -3.15 22.31
CA GLN A 373 9.96 -3.74 22.79
C GLN A 373 10.09 -5.16 22.27
N PHE A 374 11.24 -5.48 21.68
CA PHE A 374 11.52 -6.83 21.23
C PHE A 374 11.80 -7.78 22.41
N LYS A 375 11.36 -9.02 22.26
CA LYS A 375 11.76 -10.14 23.10
C LYS A 375 12.41 -11.20 22.21
N LEU A 376 13.51 -11.81 22.65
CA LEU A 376 14.22 -12.85 21.90
C LEU A 376 13.31 -14.02 21.49
N MET A 377 12.29 -14.33 22.30
CA MET A 377 11.30 -15.36 22.00
C MET A 377 10.51 -15.08 20.71
N ASN A 378 10.43 -13.81 20.28
CA ASN A 378 9.67 -13.40 19.10
C ASN A 378 10.26 -13.99 17.80
N PHE A 379 11.55 -14.35 17.78
CA PHE A 379 12.13 -15.09 16.65
C PHE A 379 11.52 -16.49 16.46
N LEU A 380 11.06 -17.12 17.54
CA LEU A 380 10.46 -18.45 17.50
C LEU A 380 8.94 -18.36 17.38
N ILE A 381 8.32 -17.47 18.15
CA ILE A 381 6.87 -17.27 18.17
C ILE A 381 6.61 -15.77 17.96
N PRO A 382 6.19 -15.35 16.76
CA PRO A 382 5.93 -13.94 16.49
C PRO A 382 4.81 -13.41 17.37
N GLU A 383 4.85 -12.10 17.64
CA GLU A 383 3.77 -11.40 18.34
C GLU A 383 2.43 -11.51 17.61
N ASN A 384 1.34 -11.19 18.31
CA ASN A 384 0.02 -11.23 17.71
C ASN A 384 -0.10 -10.22 16.56
N ASN A 385 -0.86 -10.60 15.54
CA ASN A 385 -1.16 -9.77 14.37
C ASN A 385 -1.88 -8.45 14.68
N SER A 386 -2.41 -8.27 15.90
CA SER A 386 -3.01 -7.02 16.38
C SER A 386 -2.25 -6.45 17.58
N LYS A 387 -2.12 -5.12 17.63
CA LYS A 387 -1.61 -4.40 18.81
C LYS A 387 -2.52 -4.58 20.03
N TYR A 388 -3.82 -4.76 19.81
CA TYR A 388 -4.89 -4.73 20.80
C TYR A 388 -5.35 -6.13 21.24
N ASN A 389 -4.41 -7.02 21.52
CA ASN A 389 -4.70 -8.40 21.94
C ASN A 389 -5.44 -8.49 23.29
N TYR A 390 -5.35 -7.47 24.13
CA TYR A 390 -6.04 -7.37 25.41
C TYR A 390 -7.49 -6.87 25.28
N LEU A 391 -7.88 -6.41 24.09
CA LEU A 391 -9.17 -5.78 23.87
C LEU A 391 -10.28 -6.83 23.85
N THR A 392 -11.31 -6.58 24.65
CA THR A 392 -12.49 -7.44 24.72
C THR A 392 -13.55 -7.00 23.73
N PHE A 393 -14.37 -7.94 23.30
CA PHE A 393 -15.44 -7.70 22.33
C PHE A 393 -16.79 -8.02 22.94
N GLU A 394 -17.76 -7.14 22.73
CA GLU A 394 -19.15 -7.39 23.06
C GLU A 394 -19.92 -7.85 21.82
N LYS A 395 -20.87 -8.76 22.02
CA LYS A 395 -21.77 -9.20 20.96
C LYS A 395 -22.97 -8.25 20.91
N VAL A 396 -23.12 -7.54 19.80
CA VAL A 396 -24.18 -6.56 19.58
C VAL A 396 -25.15 -7.10 18.55
N LYS A 397 -26.45 -6.88 18.77
CA LYS A 397 -27.51 -7.21 17.83
C LYS A 397 -28.16 -5.93 17.33
N ASN A 398 -28.25 -5.79 16.00
CA ASN A 398 -28.89 -4.65 15.36
C ASN A 398 -29.70 -5.12 14.15
N GLY A 399 -31.02 -5.12 14.26
CA GLY A 399 -31.91 -5.76 13.29
C GLY A 399 -31.65 -7.28 13.22
N ASN A 400 -31.44 -7.80 12.01
CA ASN A 400 -31.08 -9.20 11.76
C ASN A 400 -29.57 -9.49 11.87
N LEU A 401 -28.74 -8.46 12.08
CA LEU A 401 -27.28 -8.59 12.18
C LEU A 401 -26.84 -8.78 13.63
N GLU A 402 -26.08 -9.85 13.88
CA GLU A 402 -25.33 -10.03 15.13
C GLU A 402 -23.83 -9.93 14.82
N TYR A 403 -23.12 -9.06 15.53
CA TYR A 403 -21.71 -8.75 15.27
C TYR A 403 -20.91 -8.51 16.55
N PHE A 404 -19.59 -8.63 16.45
CA PHE A 404 -18.66 -8.30 17.52
C PHE A 404 -18.20 -6.85 17.39
N SER A 405 -18.28 -6.09 18.48
CA SER A 405 -17.76 -4.72 18.57
C SER A 405 -16.71 -4.64 19.68
N PRO A 406 -15.63 -3.88 19.48
CA PRO A 406 -14.74 -3.48 20.57
C PRO A 406 -15.53 -2.88 21.75
N THR A 407 -15.22 -3.29 22.99
CA THR A 407 -15.85 -2.73 24.20
C THR A 407 -15.48 -1.27 24.41
N TYR A 408 -14.27 -0.87 24.01
CA TYR A 408 -13.80 0.51 23.99
C TYR A 408 -13.49 0.98 22.57
N ASN A 409 -13.86 2.23 22.26
CA ASN A 409 -13.60 2.85 20.97
C ASN A 409 -12.20 3.48 20.92
N PHE A 410 -11.23 2.73 20.39
CA PHE A 410 -9.86 3.19 20.20
C PHE A 410 -9.67 3.99 18.90
N PHE A 411 -10.47 3.73 17.86
CA PHE A 411 -10.73 4.67 16.75
C PHE A 411 -11.96 4.24 15.93
N PHE A 412 -12.51 5.17 15.13
CA PHE A 412 -13.81 5.04 14.45
C PHE A 412 -13.97 3.75 13.61
N PHE A 413 -12.97 3.41 12.80
CA PHE A 413 -12.96 2.19 11.96
C PHE A 413 -12.21 1.01 12.61
N GLY A 414 -12.00 1.05 13.93
CA GLY A 414 -11.21 0.05 14.64
C GLY A 414 -11.96 -1.25 14.89
N THR A 415 -11.36 -2.37 14.50
CA THR A 415 -11.89 -3.73 14.72
C THR A 415 -10.86 -4.65 15.38
N ALA A 416 -9.57 -4.33 15.29
CA ALA A 416 -8.47 -5.16 15.77
C ALA A 416 -8.62 -6.63 15.30
N ASP A 417 -8.30 -7.59 16.17
CA ASP A 417 -8.42 -9.03 15.92
C ASP A 417 -9.79 -9.63 16.31
N GLY A 418 -10.88 -8.85 16.25
CA GLY A 418 -12.22 -9.34 16.57
C GLY A 418 -12.68 -10.52 15.70
N LYS A 419 -13.61 -11.32 16.22
CA LYS A 419 -14.22 -12.46 15.51
C LYS A 419 -15.22 -11.99 14.46
N LEU A 420 -15.37 -12.74 13.37
CA LEU A 420 -16.32 -12.39 12.30
C LEU A 420 -17.78 -12.61 12.74
N PRO A 421 -18.73 -11.75 12.28
CA PRO A 421 -18.47 -10.44 11.68
C PRO A 421 -18.07 -9.42 12.76
N CYS A 422 -17.02 -8.63 12.52
CA CYS A 422 -16.54 -7.59 13.44
C CYS A 422 -16.68 -6.20 12.83
N VAL A 423 -17.26 -5.26 13.59
CA VAL A 423 -17.38 -3.85 13.21
C VAL A 423 -17.58 -2.99 14.45
N ASN A 424 -17.05 -1.77 14.43
CA ASN A 424 -17.20 -0.84 15.54
C ASN A 424 -18.66 -0.34 15.65
N LYS A 425 -19.30 -0.52 16.81
CA LYS A 425 -20.66 0.00 17.04
C LYS A 425 -20.78 1.50 16.82
N TYR A 426 -19.72 2.27 17.08
CA TYR A 426 -19.72 3.72 16.86
C TYR A 426 -19.84 4.07 15.38
N GLN A 427 -19.23 3.27 14.49
CA GLN A 427 -19.37 3.43 13.05
C GLN A 427 -20.82 3.18 12.62
N ILE A 428 -21.43 2.08 13.07
CA ILE A 428 -22.82 1.76 12.73
C ILE A 428 -23.76 2.86 13.23
N ASN A 429 -23.66 3.23 14.51
CA ASN A 429 -24.51 4.27 15.10
C ASN A 429 -24.38 5.62 14.37
N TYR A 430 -23.18 5.94 13.87
CA TYR A 430 -22.94 7.15 13.10
C TYR A 430 -23.61 7.08 11.72
N LEU A 431 -23.49 5.95 11.01
CA LEU A 431 -24.14 5.74 9.71
C LEU A 431 -25.67 5.77 9.84
N GLU A 432 -26.22 5.19 10.89
CA GLU A 432 -27.66 5.23 11.16
C GLU A 432 -28.13 6.67 11.42
N LYS A 433 -27.43 7.38 12.30
CA LYS A 433 -27.82 8.73 12.73
C LYS A 433 -27.71 9.78 11.61
N TYR A 434 -26.64 9.73 10.83
CA TYR A 434 -26.32 10.82 9.88
C TYR A 434 -26.55 10.44 8.42
N TYR A 435 -26.54 9.16 8.08
CA TYR A 435 -26.69 8.67 6.70
C TYR A 435 -27.92 7.79 6.51
N GLN A 436 -28.68 7.53 7.58
CA GLN A 436 -29.92 6.74 7.55
C GLN A 436 -29.72 5.34 6.98
N ILE A 437 -28.55 4.74 7.22
CA ILE A 437 -28.19 3.42 6.72
C ILE A 437 -27.81 2.53 7.88
N ARG A 438 -28.34 1.30 7.84
CA ARG A 438 -27.95 0.22 8.73
C ARG A 438 -27.49 -1.01 7.94
N PRO A 439 -26.31 -1.60 8.22
CA PRO A 439 -25.93 -2.89 7.64
C PRO A 439 -26.79 -4.02 8.18
N GLN A 440 -27.26 -4.91 7.31
CA GLN A 440 -28.06 -6.09 7.63
C GLN A 440 -27.51 -7.32 6.88
N LEU A 441 -27.81 -8.52 7.39
CA LEU A 441 -27.55 -9.76 6.66
C LEU A 441 -28.54 -9.87 5.49
N ARG A 442 -28.07 -10.40 4.35
CA ARG A 442 -28.92 -10.68 3.19
C ARG A 442 -29.86 -11.85 3.44
N THR A 443 -29.37 -12.88 4.13
CA THR A 443 -30.13 -14.09 4.50
C THR A 443 -29.86 -14.43 5.97
N LYS A 444 -30.19 -15.65 6.41
CA LYS A 444 -29.83 -16.14 7.74
C LYS A 444 -28.37 -16.59 7.85
N ASN A 445 -27.70 -16.82 6.73
CA ASN A 445 -26.33 -17.31 6.71
C ASN A 445 -25.34 -16.16 6.49
N LEU A 446 -24.18 -16.25 7.13
CA LEU A 446 -23.16 -15.20 7.08
C LEU A 446 -22.42 -15.16 5.72
N ASP A 447 -22.28 -16.32 5.08
CA ASP A 447 -21.62 -16.51 3.78
C ASP A 447 -22.37 -15.83 2.63
N ASP A 448 -23.69 -15.72 2.74
CA ASP A 448 -24.53 -15.04 1.78
C ASP A 448 -24.26 -13.53 1.74
N GLY A 449 -23.76 -12.95 2.84
CA GLY A 449 -23.26 -11.58 2.89
C GLY A 449 -24.25 -10.52 3.37
N PHE A 450 -23.97 -9.26 3.02
CA PHE A 450 -24.57 -8.09 3.66
C PHE A 450 -25.23 -7.14 2.66
N CYS A 451 -26.30 -6.49 3.11
CA CYS A 451 -26.95 -5.38 2.41
C CYS A 451 -27.13 -4.20 3.37
N SER A 452 -27.49 -3.03 2.82
CA SER A 452 -27.83 -1.86 3.62
C SER A 452 -29.34 -1.64 3.61
N GLU A 453 -29.92 -1.54 4.79
CA GLU A 453 -31.29 -1.10 5.01
C GLU A 453 -31.33 0.42 5.17
N ILE A 454 -32.25 1.08 4.47
CA ILE A 454 -32.47 2.53 4.59
C ILE A 454 -33.52 2.78 5.68
N ILE A 455 -33.11 3.47 6.74
CA ILE A 455 -33.98 3.84 7.86
C ILE A 455 -34.71 5.14 7.48
N LYS A 456 -36.04 5.12 7.48
CA LYS A 456 -36.85 6.32 7.25
C LYS A 456 -37.04 7.14 8.51
#